data_AF-A0A661SMC8-F1
#
_entry.id   AF-A0A661SMC8-F1
#
_cell.length_a   1.000
_cell.length_b   1.000
_cell.length_c   1.000
_cell.angle_alpha   90.00
_cell.angle_beta   90.00
_cell.angle_gamma   90.00
#
_symmetry.space_group_name_H-M   'P 1'
#
loop_
_entity.id
_entity.type
_entity.pdbx_description
1 polymer ?
#
loop_
_entity_poly.entity_id
_entity_poly.type
_entity_poly.pdbx_seq_one_letter_code
_entity_poly.pdbx_strand_id
1 'polypeptide(L)' 'MENIFAIGDIHGCFDKLVSLMDKIDIDFDHDTLVFMGDYIDRGPSSFEVVEYLIDLGKR' A
#
# COMPACT_ATOMS: atom_id res chain seq x y z
N MET A 1 6.09 20.04 6.34
CA MET A 1 7.24 19.10 6.31
C MET A 1 6.73 17.93 5.52
N GLU A 2 7.45 17.51 4.49
CA GLU A 2 7.09 16.33 3.69
C GLU A 2 7.30 15.09 4.56
N ASN A 3 6.25 14.30 4.77
CA ASN A 3 6.35 13.05 5.51
C ASN A 3 6.66 11.90 4.55
N ILE A 4 7.33 10.87 5.07
CA ILE A 4 7.57 9.62 4.34
C ILE A 4 6.87 8.50 5.07
N PHE A 5 5.93 7.85 4.40
CA PHE A 5 5.22 6.67 4.86
C PHE A 5 5.84 5.43 4.21
N ALA A 6 6.48 4.57 5.02
CA ALA A 6 7.05 3.32 4.55
C ALA A 6 6.18 2.13 4.98
N ILE A 7 5.57 1.44 4.02
CA ILE A 7 4.76 0.26 4.25
C ILE A 7 5.60 -0.99 3.97
N GLY A 8 5.66 -1.88 4.96
CA GLY A 8 6.33 -3.17 4.86
C GLY A 8 5.49 -4.23 4.15
N ASP A 9 5.83 -5.48 4.41
CA ASP A 9 5.29 -6.66 3.74
C ASP A 9 3.75 -6.71 3.79
N ILE A 10 3.14 -7.05 2.66
CA ILE A 10 1.68 -7.16 2.53
C ILE A 10 1.27 -8.63 2.43
N HIS A 11 2.05 -9.44 1.71
CA HIS A 11 1.84 -10.88 1.57
C HIS A 11 0.38 -11.25 1.25
N GLY A 12 -0.18 -10.67 0.19
CA GLY A 12 -1.55 -10.97 -0.26
C GLY A 12 -2.65 -10.65 0.76
N CYS A 13 -2.37 -9.88 1.81
CA CYS A 13 -3.34 -9.50 2.85
C CYS A 13 -4.07 -8.21 2.47
N PHE A 14 -4.85 -8.25 1.39
CA PHE A 14 -5.55 -7.09 0.83
C PHE A 14 -6.39 -6.31 1.84
N ASP A 15 -7.22 -6.97 2.65
CA ASP A 15 -8.07 -6.30 3.65
C ASP A 15 -7.26 -5.49 4.67
N LYS A 16 -6.06 -5.98 5.03
CA LYS A 16 -5.16 -5.27 5.95
C LYS A 16 -4.51 -4.07 5.29
N LEU A 17 -4.14 -4.18 4.01
CA LEU A 17 -3.63 -3.06 3.23
C LEU A 17 -4.68 -1.95 3.18
N VAL A 18 -5.92 -2.24 2.75
CA VAL A 18 -7.00 -1.24 2.69
C VAL A 18 -7.26 -0.62 4.06
N SER A 19 -7.38 -1.44 5.11
CA SER A 19 -7.59 -0.93 6.47
C SER A 19 -6.44 -0.05 6.98
N LEU A 20 -5.21 -0.29 6.53
CA LEU A 20 -4.06 0.57 6.84
C LEU A 20 -4.14 1.89 6.07
N MET A 21 -4.45 1.83 4.78
CA MET A 21 -4.61 3.00 3.92
C MET A 21 -5.73 3.93 4.41
N ASP A 22 -6.82 3.39 4.97
CA ASP A 22 -7.91 4.17 5.58
C ASP A 22 -7.51 4.90 6.87
N LYS A 23 -6.41 4.50 7.52
CA LYS A 23 -5.95 5.08 8.80
C LYS A 23 -4.87 6.13 8.64
N ILE A 24 -4.25 6.20 7.47
CA ILE A 24 -3.17 7.13 7.20
C ILE A 24 -3.72 8.30 6.39
N ASP A 25 -3.51 9.50 6.92
CA ASP A 25 -3.86 10.75 6.24
C ASP A 25 -2.64 11.18 5.42
N ILE A 26 -2.61 10.77 4.15
CA ILE A 26 -1.51 11.06 3.22
C ILE A 26 -1.93 12.20 2.30
N ASP A 27 -1.16 13.27 2.30
CA ASP A 27 -1.25 14.32 1.30
C ASP A 27 -0.37 13.94 0.10
N PHE A 28 -0.95 13.38 -0.97
CA PHE A 28 -0.19 12.92 -2.14
C PHE A 28 0.54 14.04 -2.92
N ASP A 29 0.22 15.31 -2.66
CA ASP A 29 0.93 16.44 -3.28
C ASP A 29 2.24 16.79 -2.54
N HIS A 30 2.37 16.37 -1.28
CA HIS A 30 3.49 16.77 -0.41
C HIS A 30 4.19 15.61 0.32
N ASP A 31 3.52 14.47 0.48
CA ASP A 31 4.03 13.31 1.18
C ASP A 31 4.50 12.23 0.19
N THR A 32 5.41 11.38 0.65
CA THR A 32 5.88 10.22 -0.11
C THR A 32 5.39 8.92 0.51
N LEU A 33 4.75 8.08 -0.30
CA LEU A 33 4.37 6.72 0.08
C LEU A 33 5.31 5.70 -0.58
N VAL A 34 5.97 4.88 0.24
CA VAL A 34 6.93 3.86 -0.21
C VAL A 34 6.45 2.48 0.22
N PHE A 35 6.36 1.56 -0.73
CA PHE A 35 6.13 0.13 -0.46
C PHE A 35 7.46 -0.63 -0.58
N MET A 36 7.82 -1.39 0.46
CA MET A 36 9.16 -1.98 0.58
C MET A 36 9.34 -3.35 -0.10
N GLY A 37 8.27 -3.96 -0.60
CA GLY A 37 8.30 -5.27 -1.25
C GLY A 37 7.30 -6.26 -0.65
N ASP A 38 7.48 -7.54 -0.96
CA ASP A 38 6.69 -8.66 -0.42
C ASP A 38 5.17 -8.43 -0.48
N TYR A 39 4.71 -8.04 -1.67
CA TYR A 39 3.29 -7.75 -1.94
C TYR A 39 2.43 -9.01 -1.99
N ILE A 40 3.01 -10.11 -2.48
CA ILE A 40 2.32 -11.36 -2.79
C ILE A 40 2.79 -12.49 -1.87
N ASP A 41 2.24 -13.69 -2.10
CA ASP A 41 2.45 -14.92 -1.34
C ASP A 41 1.82 -14.90 0.07
N ARG A 42 1.62 -16.09 0.66
CA ARG A 42 1.03 -16.37 1.99
C ARG A 42 -0.45 -15.99 2.16
N GLY A 43 -0.86 -14.79 1.77
CA GLY A 43 -2.24 -14.32 1.85
C GLY A 43 -3.07 -14.72 0.62
N PRO A 44 -4.40 -14.79 0.78
CA PRO A 44 -5.29 -15.30 -0.26
C PRO A 44 -5.52 -14.33 -1.42
N SER A 45 -5.21 -13.04 -1.25
CA SER A 45 -5.65 -11.96 -2.14
C SER A 45 -4.47 -11.23 -2.79
N SER A 46 -3.52 -12.00 -3.33
CA SER A 46 -2.33 -11.45 -3.99
C SER A 46 -2.67 -10.65 -5.25
N PHE A 47 -3.71 -11.04 -5.99
CA PHE A 47 -4.15 -10.32 -7.19
C PHE A 47 -4.66 -8.92 -6.83
N GLU A 48 -5.54 -8.84 -5.84
CA GLU A 48 -6.17 -7.61 -5.38
C GLU A 48 -5.13 -6.63 -4.81
N VAL A 49 -4.11 -7.13 -4.11
CA VAL A 49 -2.97 -6.29 -3.67
C VAL A 49 -2.26 -5.66 -4.86
N VAL A 50 -1.89 -6.45 -5.86
CA VAL A 50 -1.14 -5.92 -7.02
C VAL A 50 -2.01 -4.96 -7.84
N GLU A 51 -3.27 -5.32 -8.10
CA GLU A 51 -4.22 -4.45 -8.81
C GLU A 51 -4.37 -3.10 -8.10
N TYR A 52 -4.57 -3.12 -6.78
CA TYR A 52 -4.68 -1.91 -5.96
C TYR A 52 -3.42 -1.04 -6.02
N LEU A 53 -2.22 -1.63 -5.88
CA LEU A 53 -0.96 -0.89 -5.91
C LEU A 53 -0.68 -0.28 -7.28
N ILE A 54 -1.02 -0.99 -8.36
CA ILE A 54 -0.91 -0.46 -9.74
C ILE A 54 -1.83 0.74 -9.92
N ASP A 55 -3.09 0.65 -9.47
CA ASP A 55 -4.04 1.74 -9.61
C ASP A 55 -3.68 2.94 -8.72
N LEU A 56 -3.14 2.70 -7.53
CA LEU A 56 -2.63 3.73 -6.65
C LEU A 56 -1.48 4.51 -7.30
N GLY A 57 -0.57 3.83 -8.01
CA GLY A 57 0.56 4.45 -8.70
C GLY A 57 0.22 5.19 -10.01
N LYS A 58 -1.02 5.11 -10.48
CA LYS A 58 -1.51 5.92 -11.63
C LYS A 58 -2.09 7.26 -11.20
N ARG A 59 -2.32 7.47 -9.91
CA ARG A 59 -2.69 8.78 -9.36
C ARG A 59 -1.49 9.72 -9.45
#